data_AF-A0A9W6GV90-F1
#
_entry.id   AF-A0A9W6GV90-F1
#
_cell.length_a   1.000
_cell.length_b   1.000
_cell.length_c   1.000
_cell.angle_alpha   90.00
_cell.angle_beta   90.00
_cell.angle_gamma   90.00
#
_symmetry.space_group_name_H-M   'P 1'
#
loop_
_entity.id
_entity.type
_entity.pdbx_description
1 polymer ?
#
loop_
_entity_poly.entity_id
_entity_poly.type
_entity_poly.pdbx_seq_one_letter_code
_entity_poly.pdbx_strand_id
1 'polypeptide(L)'
;MKGLFKRGLAAAVLGLVAVLGLAPSGAEAHGGVKLEQDDCVLKLGPSTMHFIAYQRTGEEQEFCQDIGQTGPTVIALTAVSPELRDMAIGARIVKDTGAPVSKDNLDALTVAFYEPKVYRNGIMTFEHDFKDAGRYRAIVTVRDDLGNEWVSEFAFGVGLYTFWGMLEYILYGVGFFGLVGVMILALRAKAHKAAQTAGVPA
;
A
#
# COMPACT_ATOMS: atom_id res chain seq x y z
N MET A 1 23.29 43.34 29.50
CA MET A 1 22.41 42.59 28.56
C MET A 1 23.11 41.54 27.68
N LYS A 2 24.42 41.24 27.86
CA LYS A 2 25.12 40.19 27.06
C LYS A 2 24.84 38.75 27.52
N GLY A 3 24.23 38.54 28.70
CA GLY A 3 24.00 37.22 29.29
C GLY A 3 22.72 36.50 28.82
N LEU A 4 21.71 37.22 28.36
CA LEU A 4 20.43 36.61 27.94
C LEU A 4 20.53 35.95 26.55
N PHE A 5 21.36 36.52 25.66
CA PHE A 5 21.58 35.99 24.31
C PHE A 5 22.41 34.69 24.29
N LYS A 6 23.39 34.57 25.20
CA LYS A 6 24.15 33.31 25.40
C LYS A 6 23.28 32.17 25.94
N ARG A 7 22.27 32.49 26.76
CA ARG A 7 21.28 31.52 27.27
C ARG A 7 20.28 31.06 26.20
N GLY A 8 19.87 31.95 25.30
CA GLY A 8 19.03 31.59 24.15
C GLY A 8 19.74 30.72 23.11
N LEU A 9 21.03 30.97 22.85
CA LEU A 9 21.81 30.15 21.92
C LEU A 9 22.11 28.76 22.50
N ALA A 10 22.42 28.67 23.79
CA ALA A 10 22.61 27.38 24.48
C ALA A 10 21.31 26.56 24.53
N ALA A 11 20.16 27.19 24.78
CA ALA A 11 18.85 26.53 24.74
C ALA A 11 18.44 26.08 23.34
N ALA A 12 18.81 26.84 22.29
CA ALA A 12 18.55 26.45 20.90
C ALA A 12 19.43 25.28 20.43
N VAL A 13 20.70 25.23 20.85
CA VAL A 13 21.62 24.12 20.54
C VAL A 13 21.26 22.86 21.34
N LEU A 14 20.88 22.98 22.62
CA LEU A 14 20.37 21.86 23.42
C LEU A 14 19.01 21.34 22.91
N GLY A 15 18.14 22.21 22.40
CA GLY A 15 16.89 21.81 21.75
C GLY A 15 17.10 21.08 20.43
N LEU A 16 18.07 21.50 19.62
CA LEU A 16 18.39 20.83 18.36
C LEU A 16 19.06 19.46 18.57
N VAL A 17 19.93 19.33 19.57
CA VAL A 17 20.54 18.03 19.95
C VAL A 17 19.52 17.09 20.60
N ALA A 18 18.55 17.61 21.35
CA ALA A 18 17.45 16.79 21.88
C ALA A 18 16.54 16.25 20.75
N VAL A 19 16.33 17.00 19.67
CA VAL A 19 15.54 16.53 18.51
C VAL A 19 16.31 15.52 17.64
N LEU A 20 17.65 15.62 17.56
CA LEU A 20 18.48 14.67 16.81
C LEU A 20 18.86 13.39 17.61
N GLY A 21 18.79 13.42 18.95
CA GLY A 21 19.07 12.26 19.81
C GLY A 21 17.88 11.32 20.06
N LEU A 22 16.68 11.72 19.63
CA LEU A 22 15.46 10.90 19.64
C LEU A 22 15.23 10.22 18.28
N ALA A 23 16.29 9.92 17.53
CA ALA A 23 16.18 9.02 16.39
C ALA A 23 15.74 7.64 16.92
N PRO A 24 14.55 7.13 16.56
CA PRO A 24 14.19 5.77 16.90
C PRO A 24 15.22 4.85 16.24
N SER A 25 16.06 4.20 17.03
CA SER A 25 16.93 3.10 16.59
C SER A 25 16.13 1.82 16.39
N GLY A 26 14.95 1.95 15.80
CA GLY A 26 14.14 0.86 15.28
C GLY A 26 14.34 0.83 13.78
N ALA A 27 15.51 0.39 13.34
CA ALA A 27 15.57 -0.26 12.04
C ALA A 27 14.86 -1.60 12.22
N GLU A 28 13.53 -1.58 12.18
CA GLU A 28 12.72 -2.76 11.94
C GLU A 28 13.13 -3.24 10.54
N ALA A 29 14.03 -4.22 10.50
CA ALA A 29 14.15 -5.04 9.31
C ALA A 29 12.76 -5.64 9.09
N HIS A 30 12.06 -5.22 8.03
CA HIS A 30 10.82 -5.82 7.55
C HIS A 30 11.07 -7.26 7.02
N GLY A 31 11.66 -8.11 7.87
CA GLY A 31 12.13 -9.44 7.55
C GLY A 31 11.41 -10.45 8.43
N GLY A 32 10.12 -10.64 8.18
CA GLY A 32 9.34 -11.69 8.83
C GLY A 32 7.92 -11.27 9.20
N VAL A 33 7.16 -10.73 8.24
CA VAL A 33 5.70 -10.79 8.36
C VAL A 33 5.33 -12.27 8.33
N LYS A 34 4.60 -12.71 9.36
CA LYS A 34 4.02 -14.05 9.37
C LYS A 34 3.12 -14.14 8.14
N LEU A 35 3.11 -15.28 7.46
CA LEU A 35 2.23 -15.52 6.31
C LEU A 35 0.74 -15.21 6.60
N GLU A 36 0.29 -15.27 7.86
CA GLU A 36 -1.06 -14.86 8.26
C GLU A 36 -1.29 -13.34 8.37
N GLN A 37 -0.23 -12.55 8.40
CA GLN A 37 -0.22 -11.08 8.43
C GLN A 37 0.13 -10.46 7.07
N ASP A 38 0.43 -11.29 6.06
CA ASP A 38 0.56 -10.81 4.69
C ASP A 38 -0.84 -10.53 4.13
N ASP A 39 -1.07 -9.26 3.77
CA ASP A 39 -2.32 -8.76 3.18
C ASP A 39 -2.70 -9.43 1.84
N CYS A 40 -1.82 -10.29 1.32
CA CYS A 40 -1.89 -10.94 0.01
C CYS A 40 -2.13 -12.45 0.10
N VAL A 41 -2.35 -12.98 1.31
CA VAL A 41 -2.59 -14.41 1.52
C VAL A 41 -4.07 -14.71 1.62
N LEU A 42 -4.50 -15.61 0.76
CA LEU A 42 -5.85 -16.14 0.61
C LEU A 42 -5.97 -17.41 1.46
N LYS A 43 -6.99 -17.49 2.31
CA LYS A 43 -7.35 -18.73 3.02
C LYS A 43 -8.39 -19.50 2.22
N LEU A 44 -8.08 -20.75 1.89
CA LEU A 44 -8.91 -21.70 1.13
C LEU A 44 -9.17 -22.92 2.01
N GLY A 45 -10.17 -22.81 2.89
CA GLY A 45 -10.38 -23.82 3.93
C GLY A 45 -9.17 -23.95 4.85
N PRO A 46 -8.53 -25.14 4.95
CA PRO A 46 -7.31 -25.33 5.75
C PRO A 46 -6.03 -24.86 5.05
N SER A 47 -6.09 -24.55 3.75
CA SER A 47 -4.92 -24.27 2.93
C SER A 47 -4.75 -22.77 2.65
N THR A 48 -3.54 -22.34 2.29
CA THR A 48 -3.24 -20.95 1.97
C THR A 48 -2.58 -20.79 0.61
N MET A 49 -2.87 -19.66 -0.03
CA MET A 49 -2.35 -19.29 -1.35
C MET A 49 -1.99 -17.81 -1.38
N HIS A 50 -0.90 -17.45 -2.05
CA HIS A 50 -0.43 -16.07 -2.17
C HIS A 50 -0.86 -15.46 -3.51
N PHE A 51 -1.38 -14.25 -3.48
CA PHE A 51 -1.78 -13.47 -4.65
C PHE A 51 -0.69 -12.44 -4.99
N ILE A 52 -0.25 -12.44 -6.25
CA ILE A 52 0.67 -11.42 -6.79
C ILE A 52 0.12 -10.94 -8.12
N ALA A 53 0.07 -9.62 -8.32
CA ALA A 53 -0.20 -9.02 -9.62
C ALA A 53 0.99 -8.15 -10.05
N TYR A 54 1.32 -8.13 -11.34
CA TYR A 54 2.36 -7.27 -11.90
C TYR A 54 1.95 -6.70 -13.25
N GLN A 55 2.41 -5.48 -13.52
CA GLN A 55 2.18 -4.77 -14.79
C GLN A 55 3.51 -4.57 -15.49
N ARG A 56 3.60 -4.93 -16.79
CA ARG A 56 4.83 -4.74 -17.57
C ARG A 56 5.10 -3.27 -17.90
N THR A 57 4.07 -2.43 -17.80
CA THR A 57 4.15 -1.00 -18.07
C THR A 57 4.09 -0.24 -16.75
N GLY A 58 5.15 0.52 -16.45
CA GLY A 58 5.24 1.30 -15.21
C GLY A 58 6.44 0.89 -14.36
N GLU A 59 6.32 1.05 -13.04
CA GLU A 59 7.33 0.60 -12.09
C GLU A 59 7.23 -0.92 -11.90
N GLU A 60 8.38 -1.60 -11.79
CA GLU A 60 8.46 -3.02 -11.44
C GLU A 60 8.05 -3.19 -9.97
N GLN A 61 6.73 -3.35 -9.75
CA GLN A 61 6.15 -3.54 -8.43
C GLN A 61 5.22 -4.74 -8.42
N GLU A 62 5.33 -5.53 -7.36
CA GLU A 62 4.35 -6.55 -7.03
C GLU A 62 3.18 -5.89 -6.32
N PHE A 63 2.00 -6.00 -6.93
CA PHE A 63 0.77 -5.48 -6.39
C PHE A 63 -0.01 -6.58 -5.69
N CYS A 64 -0.56 -6.20 -4.54
CA CYS A 64 -1.33 -7.08 -3.69
C CYS A 64 -2.81 -6.70 -3.74
N GLN A 65 -3.20 -5.62 -3.05
CA GLN A 65 -4.58 -5.13 -3.01
C GLN A 65 -4.84 -3.97 -3.96
N ASP A 66 -3.82 -3.21 -4.36
CA ASP A 66 -3.99 -2.01 -5.18
C ASP A 66 -3.05 -2.04 -6.39
N ILE A 67 -3.62 -2.28 -7.56
CA ILE A 67 -2.92 -2.27 -8.84
C ILE A 67 -2.87 -0.83 -9.36
N GLY A 68 -1.67 -0.32 -9.59
CA GLY A 68 -1.44 1.11 -9.77
C GLY A 68 -2.16 1.75 -10.95
N GLN A 69 -2.25 1.06 -12.10
CA GLN A 69 -2.85 1.60 -13.32
C GLN A 69 -3.80 0.59 -13.98
N THR A 70 -4.63 1.04 -14.92
CA THR A 70 -5.37 0.17 -15.83
C THR A 70 -4.45 -0.37 -16.94
N GLY A 71 -4.71 -1.58 -17.42
CA GLY A 71 -3.99 -2.16 -18.56
C GLY A 71 -3.67 -3.65 -18.40
N PRO A 72 -2.79 -4.19 -19.27
CA PRO A 72 -2.35 -5.58 -19.22
C PRO A 72 -1.67 -5.90 -17.89
N THR A 73 -2.30 -6.81 -17.14
CA THR A 73 -1.86 -7.19 -15.81
C THR A 73 -1.76 -8.69 -15.75
N VAL A 74 -0.61 -9.19 -15.30
CA VAL A 74 -0.41 -10.61 -15.07
C VAL A 74 -0.61 -10.90 -13.60
N ILE A 75 -1.40 -11.91 -13.31
CA ILE A 75 -1.73 -12.35 -11.96
C ILE A 75 -1.17 -13.75 -11.77
N ALA A 76 -0.51 -13.96 -10.64
CA ALA A 76 0.01 -15.23 -10.20
C ALA A 76 -0.61 -15.60 -8.85
N LEU A 77 -1.22 -16.79 -8.82
CA LEU A 77 -1.75 -17.44 -7.64
C LEU A 77 -0.79 -18.56 -7.25
N THR A 78 -0.07 -18.38 -6.15
CA THR A 78 1.00 -19.29 -5.71
C THR A 78 0.56 -20.06 -4.48
N ALA A 79 0.46 -21.38 -4.60
CA ALA A 79 0.19 -22.30 -3.51
C ALA A 79 1.26 -22.19 -2.43
N VAL A 80 0.84 -21.81 -1.22
CA VAL A 80 1.72 -21.85 -0.04
C VAL A 80 1.64 -23.23 0.61
N SER A 81 0.41 -23.75 0.74
CA SER A 81 0.16 -25.12 1.14
C SER A 81 0.51 -26.10 0.02
N PRO A 82 1.31 -27.16 0.29
CA PRO A 82 1.75 -28.10 -0.74
C PRO A 82 0.60 -28.94 -1.32
N GLU A 83 -0.46 -29.22 -0.56
CA GLU A 83 -1.61 -30.01 -1.04
C GLU A 83 -2.35 -29.37 -2.23
N LEU A 84 -2.32 -28.03 -2.34
CA LEU A 84 -2.95 -27.31 -3.44
C LEU A 84 -2.35 -27.66 -4.82
N ARG A 85 -1.12 -28.20 -4.86
CA ARG A 85 -0.44 -28.60 -6.11
C ARG A 85 -1.09 -29.81 -6.79
N ASP A 86 -1.84 -30.58 -6.02
CA ASP A 86 -2.55 -31.76 -6.50
C ASP A 86 -4.05 -31.52 -6.70
N MET A 87 -4.51 -30.30 -6.40
CA MET A 87 -5.89 -29.87 -6.52
C MET A 87 -6.10 -29.02 -7.79
N ALA A 88 -7.32 -29.00 -8.32
CA ALA A 88 -7.68 -28.15 -9.43
C ALA A 88 -7.97 -26.73 -8.93
N ILE A 89 -7.13 -25.76 -9.33
CA ILE A 89 -7.25 -24.35 -8.99
C ILE A 89 -7.87 -23.61 -10.17
N GLY A 90 -8.92 -22.85 -9.92
CA GLY A 90 -9.58 -21.97 -10.88
C GLY A 90 -9.74 -20.57 -10.30
N ALA A 91 -9.97 -19.60 -11.19
CA ALA A 91 -10.12 -18.21 -10.80
C ALA A 91 -11.20 -17.52 -11.63
N ARG A 92 -11.97 -16.65 -10.99
CA ARG A 92 -12.93 -15.77 -11.64
C ARG A 92 -12.74 -14.36 -11.14
N ILE A 93 -12.53 -13.41 -12.04
CA ILE A 93 -12.48 -11.99 -11.68
C ILE A 93 -13.85 -11.39 -11.92
N VAL A 94 -14.39 -10.71 -10.93
CA VAL A 94 -15.66 -9.99 -11.01
C VAL A 94 -15.47 -8.52 -10.68
N LYS A 95 -16.26 -7.65 -11.31
CA LYS A 95 -16.32 -6.23 -10.96
C LYS A 95 -17.06 -6.09 -9.62
N ASP A 96 -16.47 -5.37 -8.67
CA ASP A 96 -17.09 -5.15 -7.37
C ASP A 96 -18.05 -3.98 -7.43
N THR A 97 -19.34 -4.27 -7.26
CA THR A 97 -20.44 -3.29 -7.24
C THR A 97 -20.89 -2.94 -5.82
N GLY A 98 -20.22 -3.46 -4.80
CA GLY A 98 -20.62 -3.34 -3.39
C GLY A 98 -21.80 -4.25 -2.99
N ALA A 99 -22.43 -4.93 -3.93
CA ALA A 99 -23.41 -5.98 -3.66
C ALA A 99 -22.71 -7.32 -3.34
N PRO A 100 -23.36 -8.22 -2.57
CA PRO A 100 -22.88 -9.59 -2.41
C PRO A 100 -22.79 -10.29 -3.78
N VAL A 101 -21.70 -11.01 -4.01
CA VAL A 101 -21.60 -11.86 -5.20
C VAL A 101 -22.45 -13.11 -4.95
N SER A 102 -23.58 -13.21 -5.63
CA SER A 102 -24.43 -14.40 -5.64
C SER A 102 -24.32 -15.13 -6.97
N LYS A 103 -24.73 -16.40 -7.01
CA LYS A 103 -24.78 -17.20 -8.25
C LYS A 103 -25.61 -16.51 -9.35
N ASP A 104 -26.64 -15.76 -8.99
CA ASP A 104 -27.55 -15.12 -9.93
C ASP A 104 -26.91 -13.92 -10.67
N ASN A 105 -25.96 -13.23 -10.02
CA ASN A 105 -25.30 -12.04 -10.58
C ASN A 105 -23.85 -12.31 -11.01
N LEU A 106 -23.33 -13.51 -10.74
CA LEU A 106 -21.93 -13.87 -10.92
C LEU A 106 -21.49 -13.72 -12.38
N ASP A 107 -22.29 -14.23 -13.32
CA ASP A 107 -21.95 -14.20 -14.74
C ASP A 107 -21.99 -12.78 -15.31
N ALA A 108 -22.95 -11.96 -14.85
CA ALA A 108 -23.07 -10.56 -15.28
C ALA A 108 -21.91 -9.68 -14.77
N LEU A 109 -21.35 -10.01 -13.60
CA LEU A 109 -20.22 -9.28 -13.01
C LEU A 109 -18.86 -9.81 -13.46
N THR A 110 -18.82 -10.99 -14.10
CA THR A 110 -17.57 -11.64 -14.50
C THR A 110 -16.87 -10.86 -15.61
N VAL A 111 -15.64 -10.46 -15.34
CA VAL A 111 -14.74 -9.83 -16.33
C VAL A 111 -13.73 -10.84 -16.89
N ALA A 112 -13.40 -11.88 -16.12
CA ALA A 112 -12.55 -12.97 -16.56
C ALA A 112 -12.89 -14.27 -15.84
N PHE A 113 -12.82 -15.39 -16.57
CA PHE A 113 -13.02 -16.72 -16.00
C PHE A 113 -11.94 -17.68 -16.49
N TYR A 114 -11.34 -18.40 -15.55
CA TYR A 114 -10.30 -19.38 -15.77
C TYR A 114 -10.73 -20.69 -15.12
N GLU A 115 -10.94 -21.70 -15.95
CA GLU A 115 -11.42 -23.02 -15.51
C GLU A 115 -10.44 -23.69 -14.53
N PRO A 116 -10.95 -24.41 -13.51
CA PRO A 116 -10.11 -25.17 -12.59
C PRO A 116 -9.21 -26.18 -13.30
N LYS A 117 -7.89 -26.09 -13.06
CA LYS A 117 -6.87 -27.01 -13.58
C LYS A 117 -5.86 -27.36 -12.50
N VAL A 118 -5.23 -28.53 -12.61
CA VAL A 118 -4.19 -28.96 -11.67
C VAL A 118 -2.86 -28.32 -12.03
N TYR A 119 -2.29 -27.56 -11.09
CA TYR A 119 -1.00 -26.88 -11.24
C TYR A 119 0.06 -27.55 -10.35
N ARG A 120 0.75 -28.57 -10.88
CA ARG A 120 1.77 -29.34 -10.13
C ARG A 120 2.96 -28.50 -9.65
N ASN A 121 3.25 -27.41 -10.34
CA ASN A 121 4.26 -26.42 -9.93
C ASN A 121 3.77 -25.52 -8.77
N GLY A 122 2.49 -25.58 -8.42
CA GLY A 122 1.86 -24.76 -7.40
C GLY A 122 1.62 -23.32 -7.82
N ILE A 123 1.69 -22.99 -9.12
CA ILE A 123 1.54 -21.61 -9.59
C ILE A 123 0.55 -21.59 -10.75
N MET A 124 -0.59 -20.93 -10.54
CA MET A 124 -1.53 -20.57 -11.59
C MET A 124 -1.26 -19.13 -12.03
N THR A 125 -0.84 -18.95 -13.28
CA THR A 125 -0.58 -17.62 -13.86
C THR A 125 -1.57 -17.36 -15.00
N PHE A 126 -2.12 -16.15 -15.03
CA PHE A 126 -3.00 -15.70 -16.11
C PHE A 126 -2.87 -14.19 -16.32
N GLU A 127 -3.23 -13.74 -17.51
CA GLU A 127 -3.19 -12.32 -17.89
C GLU A 127 -4.62 -11.81 -18.12
N HIS A 128 -4.88 -10.60 -17.62
CA HIS A 128 -6.12 -9.88 -17.87
C HIS A 128 -5.82 -8.40 -18.14
N ASP A 129 -6.50 -7.83 -19.12
CA ASP A 129 -6.34 -6.43 -19.52
C ASP A 129 -7.49 -5.60 -18.96
N PHE A 130 -7.22 -4.94 -17.83
CA PHE A 130 -8.21 -4.13 -17.13
C PHE A 130 -8.42 -2.80 -17.85
N LYS A 131 -9.57 -2.62 -18.48
CA LYS A 131 -9.92 -1.39 -19.23
C LYS A 131 -10.47 -0.26 -18.36
N ASP A 132 -11.15 -0.63 -17.28
CA ASP A 132 -11.76 0.34 -16.37
C ASP A 132 -10.99 0.38 -15.05
N ALA A 133 -10.83 1.59 -14.50
CA ALA A 133 -10.43 1.74 -13.11
C ALA A 133 -11.62 1.36 -12.20
N GLY A 134 -11.35 0.69 -11.08
CA GLY A 134 -12.41 0.26 -10.18
C GLY A 134 -11.98 -0.77 -9.15
N ARG A 135 -12.95 -1.25 -8.38
CA ARG A 135 -12.79 -2.35 -7.44
C ARG A 135 -13.20 -3.65 -8.10
N TYR A 136 -12.46 -4.70 -7.80
CA TYR A 136 -12.64 -6.04 -8.34
C TYR A 136 -12.54 -7.06 -7.20
N ARG A 137 -13.10 -8.24 -7.44
CA ARG A 137 -12.89 -9.42 -6.60
C ARG A 137 -12.39 -10.59 -7.43
N ALA A 138 -11.32 -11.21 -6.98
CA ALA A 138 -10.88 -12.51 -7.47
C ALA A 138 -11.52 -13.60 -6.61
N ILE A 139 -12.33 -14.44 -7.24
CA ILE A 139 -12.95 -15.61 -6.64
C ILE A 139 -12.11 -16.80 -7.05
N VAL A 140 -11.35 -17.34 -6.10
CA VAL A 140 -10.52 -18.52 -6.31
C VAL A 140 -11.30 -19.74 -5.86
N THR A 141 -11.33 -20.76 -6.73
CA THR A 141 -11.96 -22.05 -6.45
C THR A 141 -10.90 -23.13 -6.48
N VAL A 142 -10.87 -23.96 -5.45
CA VAL A 142 -10.00 -25.13 -5.37
C VAL A 142 -10.86 -26.38 -5.21
N ARG A 143 -10.58 -27.41 -6.01
CA ARG A 143 -11.27 -28.71 -5.97
C ARG A 143 -10.28 -29.84 -5.80
N ASP A 144 -10.54 -30.75 -4.88
CA ASP A 144 -9.77 -32.00 -4.78
C ASP A 144 -10.34 -33.11 -5.68
N ASP A 145 -9.67 -34.26 -5.67
CA ASP A 145 -10.07 -35.47 -6.39
C ASP A 145 -11.26 -36.21 -5.75
N LEU A 146 -11.54 -35.93 -4.47
CA LEU A 146 -12.68 -36.45 -3.72
C LEU A 146 -13.97 -35.66 -3.96
N GLY A 147 -13.91 -34.54 -4.69
CA GLY A 147 -15.05 -33.69 -5.02
C GLY A 147 -15.36 -32.59 -4.01
N ASN A 148 -14.49 -32.37 -3.02
CA ASN A 148 -14.59 -31.23 -2.11
C ASN A 148 -14.19 -29.94 -2.85
N GLU A 149 -14.91 -28.86 -2.57
CA GLU A 149 -14.68 -27.55 -3.17
C GLU A 149 -14.54 -26.48 -2.09
N TRP A 150 -13.47 -25.68 -2.19
CA TRP A 150 -13.24 -24.50 -1.37
C TRP A 150 -13.21 -23.26 -2.24
N VAL A 151 -13.85 -22.19 -1.75
CA VAL A 151 -13.91 -20.91 -2.45
C VAL A 151 -13.40 -19.82 -1.52
N SER A 152 -12.57 -18.92 -2.06
CA SER A 152 -12.08 -17.74 -1.36
C SER A 152 -12.22 -16.52 -2.25
N GLU A 153 -12.59 -15.39 -1.67
CA GLU A 153 -12.75 -14.12 -2.39
C GLU A 153 -11.68 -13.14 -1.93
N PHE A 154 -11.08 -12.43 -2.88
CA PHE A 154 -10.05 -11.43 -2.61
C PHE A 154 -10.36 -10.12 -3.32
N ALA A 155 -10.52 -9.05 -2.55
CA ALA A 155 -10.82 -7.73 -3.09
C ALA A 155 -9.55 -6.99 -3.44
N PHE A 156 -9.52 -6.36 -4.61
CA PHE A 156 -8.42 -5.50 -5.05
C PHE A 156 -8.93 -4.31 -5.87
N GLY A 157 -8.18 -3.21 -5.88
CA GLY A 157 -8.39 -2.03 -6.70
C GLY A 157 -7.50 -2.03 -7.93
N VAL A 158 -7.97 -1.41 -9.02
CA VAL A 158 -7.20 -1.18 -10.24
C VAL A 158 -7.33 0.28 -10.64
N GLY A 159 -6.20 0.97 -10.81
CA GLY A 159 -6.17 2.37 -11.24
C GLY A 159 -6.81 3.34 -10.23
N LEU A 160 -6.89 2.95 -8.96
CA LEU A 160 -7.45 3.79 -7.90
C LEU A 160 -6.31 4.43 -7.12
N TYR A 161 -6.35 5.76 -7.00
CA TYR A 161 -5.45 6.47 -6.09
C TYR A 161 -5.85 6.14 -4.66
N THR A 162 -4.96 5.45 -3.94
CA THR A 162 -5.17 5.18 -2.52
C THR A 162 -5.02 6.48 -1.72
N PHE A 163 -5.97 6.72 -0.82
CA PHE A 163 -5.91 7.83 0.11
C PHE A 163 -4.59 7.86 0.90
N TRP A 164 -4.05 6.68 1.22
CA TRP A 164 -2.76 6.52 1.92
C TRP A 164 -1.56 7.01 1.10
N GLY A 165 -1.53 6.74 -0.21
CA GLY A 165 -0.49 7.29 -1.10
C GLY A 165 -0.57 8.81 -1.21
N MET A 166 -1.79 9.37 -1.26
CA MET A 166 -1.96 10.83 -1.25
C MET A 166 -1.62 11.46 0.11
N LEU A 167 -1.89 10.77 1.21
CA LEU A 167 -1.65 11.28 2.56
C LEU A 167 -0.16 11.58 2.79
N GLU A 168 0.73 10.73 2.29
CA GLU A 168 2.18 10.97 2.36
C GLU A 168 2.56 12.30 1.67
N TYR A 169 2.07 12.52 0.44
CA TYR A 169 2.31 13.79 -0.27
C TYR A 169 1.68 15.00 0.44
N ILE A 170 0.51 14.84 1.05
CA ILE A 170 -0.13 15.90 1.84
C ILE A 170 0.73 16.24 3.07
N LEU A 171 1.24 15.23 3.78
CA LEU A 171 2.11 15.43 4.95
C LEU A 171 3.41 16.12 4.56
N TYR A 172 4.02 15.75 3.42
CA TYR A 172 5.18 16.47 2.87
C TYR A 172 4.84 17.92 2.53
N GLY A 173 3.69 18.18 1.91
CA GLY A 173 3.21 19.53 1.62
C GLY A 173 3.05 20.37 2.90
N VAL A 174 2.33 19.84 3.89
CA VAL A 174 2.13 20.50 5.19
C VAL A 174 3.45 20.78 5.90
N GLY A 175 4.37 19.81 5.91
CA GLY A 175 5.72 19.97 6.46
C GLY A 175 6.50 21.08 5.76
N PHE A 176 6.52 21.08 4.42
CA PHE A 176 7.21 22.09 3.62
C PHE A 176 6.65 23.50 3.87
N PHE A 177 5.33 23.69 3.77
CA PHE A 177 4.71 24.99 4.01
C PHE A 177 4.84 25.46 5.46
N GLY A 178 4.83 24.53 6.43
CA GLY A 178 5.12 24.83 7.83
C GLY A 178 6.52 25.41 8.02
N LEU A 179 7.55 24.77 7.42
CA LEU A 179 8.94 25.26 7.48
C LEU A 179 9.09 26.63 6.82
N VAL A 180 8.49 26.83 5.64
CA VAL A 180 8.50 28.13 4.95
C VAL A 180 7.84 29.22 5.80
N GLY A 181 6.70 28.91 6.44
CA GLY A 181 6.00 29.83 7.33
C GLY A 181 6.86 30.26 8.53
N VAL A 182 7.50 29.29 9.20
CA VAL A 182 8.42 29.56 10.32
C VAL A 182 9.61 30.41 9.86
N MET A 183 10.19 30.10 8.70
CA MET A 183 11.29 30.88 8.14
C MET A 183 10.89 32.33 7.88
N ILE A 184 9.72 32.58 7.27
CA ILE A 184 9.21 33.93 7.01
C ILE A 184 8.99 34.69 8.32
N LEU A 185 8.37 34.06 9.33
CA LEU A 185 8.15 34.67 10.63
C LEU A 185 9.47 35.01 11.34
N ALA A 186 10.48 34.14 11.26
CA ALA A 186 11.81 34.38 11.81
C ALA A 186 12.52 35.55 11.11
N LEU A 187 12.42 35.64 9.77
CA LEU A 187 12.97 36.76 8.99
C LEU A 187 12.27 38.08 9.34
N ARG A 188 10.93 38.09 9.45
CA ARG A 188 10.16 39.26 9.89
C ARG A 188 10.54 39.69 11.30
N ALA A 189 10.63 38.77 12.24
CA ALA A 189 11.05 39.06 13.61
C ALA A 189 12.47 39.65 13.68
N LYS A 190 13.38 39.15 12.83
CA LYS A 190 14.74 39.69 12.72
C LYS A 190 14.75 41.11 12.14
N ALA A 191 13.94 41.37 11.09
CA ALA A 191 13.80 42.69 10.49
C ALA A 191 13.19 43.72 11.47
N HIS A 192 12.14 43.34 12.22
CA HIS A 192 11.55 44.20 13.25
C HIS A 192 12.55 44.55 14.36
N LYS A 193 13.34 43.59 14.83
CA LYS A 193 14.39 43.86 15.82
C LYS A 193 15.45 44.82 15.27
N ALA A 194 15.90 44.63 14.03
CA ALA A 194 16.89 45.49 13.39
C ALA A 194 16.41 46.95 13.27
N ALA A 195 15.15 47.14 12.86
CA ALA A 195 14.52 48.46 12.74
C ALA A 195 14.40 49.18 14.09
N GLN A 196 14.05 48.45 15.16
CA GLN A 196 14.00 49.01 16.51
C GLN A 196 15.38 49.48 17.00
N THR A 197 16.45 48.71 16.75
CA THR A 197 17.81 49.13 17.10
C THR A 197 18.33 50.33 16.30
N ALA A 198 17.85 50.55 15.08
CA ALA A 198 18.26 51.67 14.24
C ALA A 198 17.54 52.99 14.57
N GLY A 199 16.38 52.93 15.25
CA GLY A 199 15.54 54.07 15.58
C GLY A 199 15.71 54.63 17.00
N VAL A 200 16.66 54.14 17.79
CA VAL A 200 16.95 54.70 19.13
C VAL A 200 18.02 55.79 18.98
N PRO A 201 17.68 57.09 19.04
CA PRO A 201 18.69 58.13 19.21
C PRO A 201 19.35 57.98 20.60
N ALA A 202 20.66 58.21 20.63
CA ALA A 202 21.50 58.12 21.83
C ALA A 202 21.11 59.10 22.93
#